data_AF-A0A6H3F8X6-F1
#
_entry.id   AF-A0A6H3F8X6-F1
#
_cell.length_a   1.000
_cell.length_b   1.000
_cell.length_c   1.000
_cell.angle_alpha   90.00
_cell.angle_beta   90.00
_cell.angle_gamma   90.00
#
_symmetry.space_group_name_H-M   'P 1'
#
loop_
_entity.id
_entity.type
_entity.pdbx_description
1 polymer ?
#
loop_
_entity_poly.entity_id
_entity_poly.type
_entity_poly.pdbx_seq_one_letter_code
_entity_poly.pdbx_strand_id
1 'polypeptide(L)'
;MTGKPEHDAGLAAGSEGPVRMCVICRRRFAKAQLTRHVLTAEGILSIDAAKTRPGRGWYVCSDPVCTARFAKFRPGTRRKGGNHG
;
A
#
# COMPACT_ATOMS: atom_id res chain seq x y z
N MET A 1 -5.55 4.90 -26.37
CA MET A 1 -4.26 4.23 -26.50
C MET A 1 -3.24 4.83 -25.53
N THR A 2 -3.34 4.56 -24.22
CA THR A 2 -2.25 4.87 -23.30
C THR A 2 -1.92 3.60 -22.56
N GLY A 3 -1.02 2.81 -23.18
CA GLY A 3 -0.38 1.69 -22.53
C GLY A 3 0.17 2.18 -21.19
N LYS A 4 -0.30 1.55 -20.13
CA LYS A 4 0.22 1.74 -18.77
C LYS A 4 1.71 1.44 -18.85
N PRO A 5 2.62 2.36 -18.50
CA PRO A 5 4.04 2.12 -18.68
C PRO A 5 4.40 0.85 -17.92
N GLU A 6 4.81 -0.16 -18.68
CA GLU A 6 5.23 -1.46 -18.21
C GLU A 6 6.60 -1.28 -17.56
N HIS A 7 6.63 -0.65 -16.39
CA HIS A 7 7.80 -0.70 -15.54
C HIS A 7 7.77 -2.06 -14.86
N ASP A 8 8.57 -2.99 -15.39
CA ASP A 8 8.89 -4.36 -14.96
C ASP A 8 9.39 -4.50 -13.50
N ALA A 9 8.92 -3.67 -12.57
CA ALA A 9 9.18 -3.82 -11.14
C ALA A 9 8.24 -4.85 -10.48
N GLY A 10 7.71 -5.81 -11.26
CA GLY A 10 6.66 -6.74 -10.84
C GLY A 10 7.15 -7.82 -9.87
N LEU A 11 8.35 -8.36 -10.06
CA LEU A 11 8.97 -9.33 -9.18
C LEU A 11 10.47 -9.08 -9.29
N ALA A 12 11.08 -8.27 -8.40
CA ALA A 12 12.52 -8.38 -8.28
C ALA A 12 12.78 -9.77 -7.67
N ALA A 13 13.31 -10.67 -8.48
CA ALA A 13 13.75 -11.99 -8.05
C ALA A 13 14.66 -11.83 -6.82
N GLY A 14 14.24 -12.32 -5.66
CA GLY A 14 15.10 -12.32 -4.47
C GLY A 14 14.44 -12.04 -3.12
N SER A 15 13.12 -11.88 -3.00
CA SER A 15 12.49 -11.76 -1.67
C SER A 15 11.52 -12.89 -1.40
N GLU A 16 12.08 -13.99 -0.91
CA GLU A 16 11.38 -15.08 -0.21
C GLU A 16 10.46 -14.45 0.87
N GLY A 17 9.14 -14.56 0.71
CA GLY A 17 8.21 -14.05 1.72
C GLY A 17 6.85 -13.58 1.20
N PRO A 18 6.00 -13.01 2.07
CA PRO A 18 4.62 -12.69 1.73
C PRO A 18 4.52 -11.65 0.61
N VAL A 19 3.64 -11.90 -0.36
CA VAL A 19 3.29 -10.93 -1.41
C VAL A 19 2.13 -10.05 -0.94
N ARG A 20 2.19 -8.77 -1.28
CA ARG A 20 1.18 -7.76 -0.94
C ARG A 20 0.84 -6.92 -2.18
N MET A 21 -0.30 -6.25 -2.12
CA MET A 21 -0.77 -5.42 -3.22
C MET A 21 -0.56 -3.95 -2.92
N CYS A 22 0.01 -3.21 -3.87
CA CYS A 22 0.04 -1.75 -3.80
C CYS A 22 -1.41 -1.21 -3.82
N VAL A 23 -1.74 -0.34 -2.87
CA VAL A 23 -3.10 0.21 -2.76
C VAL A 23 -3.44 1.19 -3.89
N ILE A 24 -2.43 1.72 -4.60
CA ILE A 24 -2.62 2.66 -5.71
C ILE A 24 -2.72 1.95 -7.06
N CYS A 25 -1.66 1.28 -7.51
CA CYS A 25 -1.64 0.67 -8.85
C CYS A 25 -2.26 -0.73 -8.91
N ARG A 26 -2.64 -1.31 -7.74
CA ARG A 26 -3.25 -2.64 -7.60
C ARG A 26 -2.39 -3.80 -8.13
N ARG A 27 -1.09 -3.56 -8.39
CA ARG A 27 -0.11 -4.60 -8.70
C ARG A 27 0.38 -5.31 -7.43
N ARG A 28 0.86 -6.54 -7.58
CA ARG A 28 1.44 -7.36 -6.51
C ARG A 28 2.94 -7.18 -6.47
N PHE A 29 3.50 -7.12 -5.27
CA PHE A 29 4.93 -6.98 -5.00
C PHE A 29 5.26 -7.78 -3.74
N ALA A 30 6.51 -8.18 -3.57
CA ALA A 30 6.91 -8.74 -2.30
C ALA A 30 6.76 -7.72 -1.16
N LYS A 31 6.35 -8.18 0.03
CA LYS A 31 6.15 -7.31 1.21
C LYS A 31 7.39 -6.46 1.48
N ALA A 32 8.59 -7.00 1.27
CA ALA A 32 9.85 -6.30 1.46
C ALA A 32 9.96 -5.02 0.62
N GLN A 33 9.50 -5.06 -0.64
CA GLN A 33 9.59 -3.97 -1.61
C GLN A 33 8.54 -2.86 -1.42
N LEU A 34 7.58 -3.05 -0.52
CA LEU A 34 6.51 -2.08 -0.28
C LEU A 34 6.77 -1.28 0.99
N THR A 35 6.50 0.02 0.91
CA THR A 35 6.43 0.91 2.08
C THR A 35 5.07 0.76 2.75
N ARG A 36 5.05 0.40 4.03
CA ARG A 36 3.81 0.33 4.84
C ARG A 36 3.55 1.67 5.48
N HIS A 37 2.30 2.12 5.44
CA HIS A 37 1.80 3.26 6.19
C HIS A 37 0.68 2.80 7.12
N VAL A 38 0.58 3.40 8.30
CA VAL A 38 -0.52 3.21 9.25
C VAL A 38 -1.19 4.55 9.52
N LEU A 39 -2.49 4.50 9.81
CA LEU A 39 -3.24 5.68 10.22
C LEU A 39 -2.99 5.91 11.71
N THR A 40 -2.50 7.09 12.08
CA THR A 40 -2.35 7.49 13.48
C THR A 40 -3.70 7.89 14.07
N ALA A 41 -3.76 8.08 15.39
CA ALA A 41 -4.97 8.53 16.07
C ALA A 41 -5.44 9.91 15.57
N GLU A 42 -4.51 10.74 15.12
CA GLU A 42 -4.74 12.07 14.55
C GLU A 42 -5.21 12.02 13.08
N GLY A 43 -5.43 10.82 12.52
CA GLY A 43 -5.90 10.65 11.16
C GLY A 43 -4.84 10.89 10.08
N ILE A 44 -3.55 10.86 10.46
CA ILE A 44 -2.43 11.06 9.54
C ILE A 44 -1.83 9.71 9.14
N LEU A 45 -1.47 9.55 7.87
CA LEU A 45 -0.75 8.36 7.42
C LEU A 45 0.74 8.51 7.73
N SER A 46 1.26 7.65 8.61
CA SER A 46 2.67 7.63 9.01
C SER A 46 3.37 6.38 8.49
N ILE A 47 4.63 6.53 8.04
CA ILE A 47 5.47 5.43 7.55
C ILE A 47 5.78 4.48 8.71
N ASP A 48 5.44 3.20 8.55
CA ASP A 48 5.84 2.12 9.44
C ASP A 48 6.91 1.23 8.76
N ALA A 49 8.16 1.67 8.88
CA ALA A 49 9.31 0.99 8.26
C ALA A 49 9.51 -0.44 8.80
N ALA A 50 9.30 -0.64 10.12
CA ALA A 50 9.42 -1.94 10.77
C ALA A 50 8.27 -2.91 10.40
N LYS A 51 7.15 -2.38 9.90
CA LYS A 51 5.95 -3.15 9.52
C LYS A 51 5.32 -3.89 10.72
N THR A 52 5.46 -3.36 11.92
CA THR A 52 5.01 -3.94 13.19
C THR A 52 3.95 -3.10 13.91
N ARG A 53 3.70 -1.84 13.49
CA ARG A 53 2.75 -0.97 14.20
C ARG A 53 1.31 -1.52 14.14
N PRO A 54 0.54 -1.43 15.23
CA PRO A 54 -0.83 -1.92 15.25
C PRO A 54 -1.73 -1.15 14.28
N GLY A 55 -2.88 -1.73 13.95
CA GLY A 55 -3.89 -1.12 13.08
C GLY A 55 -3.81 -1.52 11.61
N ARG A 56 -4.75 -0.99 10.81
CA ARG A 56 -4.82 -1.24 9.37
C ARG A 56 -3.60 -0.61 8.68
N GLY A 57 -2.92 -1.40 7.85
CA GLY A 57 -1.77 -0.92 7.07
C GLY A 57 -2.10 -0.77 5.59
N TRP A 58 -1.49 0.23 4.95
CA TRP A 58 -1.55 0.47 3.50
C TRP A 58 -0.16 0.34 2.90
N TYR A 59 -0.03 -0.54 1.92
CA TYR A 59 1.23 -0.81 1.24
C TYR A 59 1.30 -0.06 -0.10
N VAL A 60 2.41 0.62 -0.35
CA VAL A 60 2.65 1.43 -1.55
C VAL A 60 3.98 1.02 -2.16
N CYS A 61 4.02 0.80 -3.49
CA CYS A 61 5.26 0.49 -4.20
C CYS A 61 6.11 1.75 -4.40
N SER A 62 7.39 1.56 -4.72
CA SER A 62 8.36 2.64 -4.92
C SER A 62 8.16 3.45 -6.21
N ASP A 63 7.20 3.06 -7.06
CA ASP A 63 6.82 3.79 -8.27
C ASP A 63 6.45 5.26 -7.93
N PRO A 64 7.15 6.26 -8.49
CA PRO A 64 6.91 7.68 -8.21
C PRO A 64 5.47 8.14 -8.48
N VAL A 65 4.79 7.54 -9.46
CA VAL A 65 3.39 7.85 -9.76
C VAL A 65 2.50 7.36 -8.61
N CYS A 66 2.83 6.21 -8.01
CA CYS A 66 2.11 5.68 -6.88
C CYS A 66 2.33 6.50 -5.62
N THR A 67 3.58 6.90 -5.33
CA THR A 67 3.90 7.73 -4.15
C THR A 67 3.23 9.11 -4.23
N ALA A 68 3.28 9.76 -5.41
CA ALA A 68 2.64 11.05 -5.63
C ALA A 68 1.10 10.98 -5.47
N ARG A 69 0.47 9.92 -6.00
CA ARG A 69 -0.98 9.69 -5.79
C ARG A 69 -1.30 9.36 -4.34
N PHE A 70 -0.43 8.63 -3.65
CA PHE A 70 -0.63 8.26 -2.25
C PHE A 70 -0.54 9.46 -1.29
N ALA A 71 0.21 10.51 -1.62
CA ALA A 71 0.23 11.74 -0.81
C ALA A 71 -1.17 12.36 -0.61
N LYS A 72 -2.07 12.17 -1.59
CA LYS A 72 -3.46 12.63 -1.55
C LYS A 72 -4.44 11.53 -1.09
N PHE A 73 -3.96 10.33 -0.81
CA PHE A 73 -4.79 9.21 -0.42
C PHE A 73 -5.40 9.43 0.97
N ARG A 74 -6.71 9.21 1.07
CA ARG A 74 -7.45 9.26 2.32
C ARG A 74 -8.10 7.90 2.53
N PRO A 75 -7.68 7.12 3.53
CA PRO A 75 -8.32 5.84 3.79
C PRO A 75 -9.75 6.09 4.21
N GLY A 76 -10.71 5.44 3.52
CA GLY A 76 -12.09 5.45 3.99
C GLY A 76 -12.14 4.91 5.41
N THR A 77 -12.85 5.61 6.30
CA THR A 77 -13.26 5.04 7.57
C THR A 77 -14.13 3.84 7.23
N ARG A 78 -13.68 2.64 7.60
CA ARG A 78 -14.54 1.47 7.50
C ARG A 78 -15.76 1.82 8.34
N ARG A 79 -16.96 1.94 7.75
CA ARG A 79 -18.18 2.06 8.56
C ARG A 79 -18.16 0.90 9.55
N LYS A 80 -18.31 1.21 10.84
CA LYS A 80 -18.59 0.22 11.90
C LYS A 80 -19.67 -0.71 11.33
N GLY A 81 -19.42 -2.01 11.36
CA GLY A 81 -20.07 -3.02 10.52
C GLY A 81 -21.54 -2.76 10.22
N GLY A 82 -21.90 -2.80 8.94
CA GLY A 82 -23.27 -3.09 8.57
C GLY A 82 -23.59 -4.49 9.11
N ASN A 83 -24.58 -4.56 9.99
CA ASN A 83 -25.15 -5.80 10.49
C ASN A 83 -25.65 -6.59 9.27
N HIS A 84 -24.99 -7.71 8.94
CA HIS A 84 -25.56 -8.68 8.00
C HIS A 84 -26.25 -9.68 8.92
N GLY A 85 -27.58 -9.61 8.94
CA GLY A 85 -28.44 -10.43 9.80
C GLY A 85 -28.29 -11.92 9.54
#